data_AF-A0A5D0S405-F1
#
_entry.id   AF-A0A5D0S405-F1
#
_cell.length_a   1.000
_cell.length_b   1.000
_cell.length_c   1.000
_cell.angle_alpha   90.00
_cell.angle_beta   90.00
_cell.angle_gamma   90.00
#
_symmetry.space_group_name_H-M   'P 1'
#
loop_
_entity.id
_entity.type
_entity.pdbx_description
1 polymer ?
#
loop_
_entity_poly.entity_id
_entity_poly.type
_entity_poly.pdbx_seq_one_letter_code
_entity_poly.pdbx_strand_id
1 'polypeptide(L)' 'MSAPQTNVEKQEKDHKPALLGMKASVIFAVVMLIVMIGWLALRGNTPDEAETQIDGRTGDAVVAE' A
#
# COMPACT_ATOMS: atom_id res chain seq x y z
N MET A 1 40.82 -24.07 -17.53
CA MET A 1 40.85 -22.70 -16.98
C MET A 1 40.26 -22.76 -15.59
N SER A 2 41.03 -22.42 -14.55
CA SER A 2 40.51 -22.22 -13.20
C SER A 2 39.78 -20.87 -13.14
N ALA A 3 38.64 -20.83 -12.42
CA ALA A 3 37.84 -19.62 -12.32
C ALA A 3 38.64 -18.48 -11.66
N PRO A 4 38.42 -17.22 -12.05
CA PRO A 4 39.04 -16.07 -11.40
C PRO A 4 38.69 -16.03 -9.92
N GLN A 5 39.68 -15.87 -9.05
CA GLN A 5 39.49 -15.60 -7.63
C GLN A 5 38.96 -14.17 -7.48
N THR A 6 37.64 -14.00 -7.45
CA THR A 6 37.00 -12.71 -7.18
C THR A 6 36.91 -12.46 -5.68
N ASN A 7 37.01 -11.20 -5.26
CA ASN A 7 36.99 -10.81 -3.84
C ASN A 7 35.55 -10.78 -3.27
N VAL A 8 34.89 -11.93 -3.29
CA VAL A 8 33.45 -12.08 -2.95
C VAL A 8 33.17 -11.66 -1.50
N GLU A 9 34.06 -11.99 -0.56
CA GLU A 9 33.90 -11.62 0.86
C GLU A 9 33.87 -10.10 1.09
N LYS A 10 34.70 -9.35 0.35
CA LYS A 10 34.69 -7.89 0.39
C LYS A 10 33.41 -7.33 -0.22
N GLN A 11 33.01 -7.83 -1.39
CA GLN A 11 31.78 -7.40 -2.03
C GLN A 11 30.54 -7.66 -1.18
N GLU A 12 30.47 -8.80 -0.49
CA GLU A 12 29.37 -9.11 0.43
C GLU A 12 29.26 -8.05 1.53
N LYS A 13 30.37 -7.69 2.18
CA LYS A 13 30.39 -6.65 3.22
C LYS A 13 29.93 -5.30 2.69
N ASP A 14 30.38 -4.94 1.49
CA ASP A 14 30.06 -3.64 0.88
C ASP A 14 28.60 -3.58 0.40
N HIS A 15 27.96 -4.72 0.10
CA HIS A 15 26.55 -4.80 -0.31
C HIS A 15 25.55 -4.90 0.87
N LYS A 16 26.02 -5.26 2.07
CA LYS A 16 25.16 -5.36 3.27
C LYS A 16 24.33 -4.10 3.54
N PRO A 17 24.88 -2.87 3.44
CA PRO A 17 24.10 -1.65 3.63
C PRO A 17 22.96 -1.50 2.62
N ALA A 18 23.20 -1.83 1.35
CA ALA A 18 22.18 -1.76 0.30
C ALA A 18 21.05 -2.77 0.54
N LEU A 19 21.39 -4.01 0.89
CA LEU A 19 20.42 -5.05 1.26
C LEU A 19 19.59 -4.64 2.49
N LEU A 20 20.23 -4.01 3.47
CA LEU A 20 19.56 -3.53 4.67
C LEU A 20 18.62 -2.35 4.36
N GLY A 21 19.03 -1.44 3.48
CA GLY A 21 18.19 -0.34 2.97
C GLY A 21 16.95 -0.83 2.22
N MET A 22 17.12 -1.82 1.33
CA MET A 22 15.99 -2.45 0.64
C MET A 22 15.03 -3.16 1.61
N LYS A 23 15.56 -3.89 2.60
CA LYS A 23 14.73 -4.52 3.62
C LYS A 23 13.95 -3.47 4.42
N ALA A 24 14.59 -2.37 4.80
CA ALA A 24 13.96 -1.29 5.54
C ALA A 24 12.86 -0.59 4.73
N SER A 25 13.08 -0.35 3.42
CA SER A 25 12.07 0.28 2.57
C SER A 25 10.84 -0.60 2.37
N VAL A 26 11.02 -1.92 2.19
CA VAL A 26 9.91 -2.87 2.11
C VAL A 26 9.10 -2.89 3.41
N ILE A 27 9.78 -2.96 4.56
CA ILE A 27 9.10 -2.92 5.87
C ILE A 27 8.32 -1.62 6.03
N PHE A 28 8.93 -0.48 5.70
CA PHE A 28 8.28 0.82 5.78
C PHE A 28 7.01 0.89 4.91
N ALA A 29 7.10 0.43 3.66
CA ALA A 29 5.96 0.40 2.75
C ALA A 29 4.81 -0.48 3.28
N VAL A 30 5.11 -1.66 3.83
CA VAL A 30 4.12 -2.55 4.44
C VAL A 30 3.44 -1.88 5.64
N VAL A 31 4.21 -1.22 6.51
CA VAL A 31 3.67 -0.49 7.66
C VAL A 31 2.74 0.63 7.20
N MET A 32 3.17 1.44 6.23
CA MET A 32 2.35 2.51 5.66
C MET A 32 1.05 1.99 5.06
N LEU A 33 1.09 0.85 4.35
CA LEU A 33 -0.09 0.24 3.79
C LEU A 33 -1.09 -0.20 4.88
N ILE A 34 -0.60 -0.82 5.95
CA ILE A 34 -1.45 -1.21 7.09
C ILE A 34 -2.09 0.02 7.73
N VAL A 35 -1.33 1.09 7.93
CA VAL A 35 -1.87 2.36 8.46
C VAL A 35 -2.95 2.93 7.53
N MET A 36 -2.72 2.93 6.22
CA MET A 36 -3.68 3.42 5.23
C MET A 36 -4.98 2.60 5.26
N ILE A 37 -4.87 1.27 5.30
CA ILE A 37 -6.03 0.37 5.37
C ILE A 37 -6.80 0.62 6.67
N GLY A 38 -6.11 0.70 7.81
CA GLY A 38 -6.75 0.99 9.09
C GLY A 38 -7.44 2.35 9.10
N TRP A 39 -6.81 3.37 8.52
CA TRP A 39 -7.40 4.70 8.38
C TRP A 39 -8.66 4.70 7.51
N LEU A 40 -8.62 4.01 6.36
CA LEU A 40 -9.77 3.85 5.49
C LEU A 40 -10.89 3.06 6.17
N ALA A 41 -10.58 2.01 6.92
CA ALA A 41 -11.59 1.25 7.65
C ALA A 41 -12.28 2.06 8.76
N LEU A 42 -11.54 2.96 9.43
CA LEU A 42 -12.08 3.80 10.50
C LEU A 42 -12.83 5.03 10.00
N ARG A 43 -12.54 5.51 8.79
CA ARG A 43 -13.08 6.77 8.25
C ARG A 43 -13.85 6.62 6.94
N GLY A 44 -13.89 5.42 6.37
CA GLY A 44 -14.40 5.17 5.04
C GLY A 44 -15.83 4.67 5.02
N ASN A 45 -16.59 5.23 4.08
CA ASN A 45 -17.75 4.63 3.40
C ASN A 45 -19.08 4.54 4.14
N THR A 46 -19.47 5.52 4.94
CA THR A 46 -20.90 5.88 4.94
C THR A 46 -21.14 6.68 3.66
N PRO A 47 -21.97 6.19 2.71
CA PRO A 47 -22.50 7.06 1.68
C PRO A 47 -23.16 8.25 2.38
N ASP A 48 -22.88 9.48 1.94
CA ASP A 48 -23.77 10.57 2.29
C ASP A 48 -25.11 10.21 1.65
N GLU A 49 -26.07 9.79 2.48
CA GLU A 49 -27.45 9.62 2.04
C GLU A 49 -27.95 11.02 1.69
N ALA A 50 -27.87 11.34 0.40
CA ALA A 50 -28.50 12.53 -0.10
C ALA A 50 -29.98 12.44 0.26
N GLU A 51 -30.51 13.49 0.90
CA GLU A 51 -31.93 13.60 1.26
C GLU A 51 -32.84 13.31 0.05
N THR A 52 -32.34 13.54 -1.17
CA THR A 52 -33.00 13.14 -2.41
C THR A 52 -32.07 12.27 -3.26
N GLN A 53 -32.53 11.09 -3.64
CA GLN A 53 -31.84 10.13 -4.51
C GLN A 53 -32.62 9.94 -5.81
N ILE A 54 -31.95 9.57 -6.90
CA ILE A 54 -32.62 9.26 -8.17
C ILE A 54 -32.84 7.75 -8.24
N ASP A 55 -34.09 7.32 -8.41
CA ASP A 55 -34.42 5.92 -8.65
C ASP A 55 -33.83 5.48 -10.01
N GLY A 56 -32.87 4.56 -9.99
CA GLY A 56 -32.24 4.05 -11.21
C GLY A 56 -33.17 3.26 -12.14
N ARG A 57 -34.39 2.91 -11.70
CA ARG A 57 -35.40 2.19 -12.49
C ARG A 57 -36.35 3.13 -13.21
N THR A 58 -36.70 4.26 -12.60
CA THR A 58 -37.72 5.19 -13.11
C THR A 58 -37.17 6.57 -13.50
N GLY A 59 -36.04 6.98 -12.91
CA GLY A 59 -35.46 8.31 -13.07
C GLY A 59 -36.08 9.36 -12.15
N ASP A 60 -36.98 8.98 -11.25
CA ASP A 60 -37.64 9.91 -10.33
C ASP A 60 -36.75 10.29 -9.15
N ALA A 61 -36.91 11.52 -8.67
CA ALA A 61 -36.31 11.99 -7.43
C ALA A 61 -37.13 11.49 -6.24
N VAL A 62 -36.55 10.63 -5.40
CA VAL A 62 -37.15 10.07 -4.19
C VAL A 62 -36.46 10.61 -2.95
N VAL A 63 -37.22 10.93 -1.91
CA VAL A 63 -36.65 11.33 -0.61
C VAL A 63 -36.10 10.09 0.07
N ALA A 64 -34.85 10.13 0.51
CA ALA A 64 -34.24 9.06 1.29
C ALA A 64 -34.91 8.98 2.67
N GLU A 65 -35.33 7.77 3.09
CA GLU A 65 -35.96 7.53 4.40
C GLU A 65 -34.93 7.43 5.55
#